data_AF-A0A6A3HMQ9-F1
#
_entry.id   AF-A0A6A3HMQ9-F1
#
_cell.length_a   1.000
_cell.length_b   1.000
_cell.length_c   1.000
_cell.angle_alpha   90.00
_cell.angle_beta   90.00
_cell.angle_gamma   90.00
#
_symmetry.space_group_name_H-M   'P 1'
#
loop_
_entity.id
_entity.type
_entity.pdbx_description
1 polymer ?
#
loop_
_entity_poly.entity_id
_entity_poly.type
_entity_poly.pdbx_seq_one_letter_code
_entity_poly.pdbx_strand_id
1 'polypeptide(L)'
;MRLSDRLRLQQRPSVLRQLKVRALKRSPDQVSLVCARRAVPAPFSWDKIRADILELLLAGESFWDAVAEARKSHMLHDRFGKRALVDMLVSATYWQALDRTPWMNFAPEGYYHAAQEKLEDPAMTEIPELWEPLPIKPTPGSPDSSLSWLHSSDDDEDDDMFDKTYHGKATASSGPVSARSQSGASEKRPRGSGSAGKGSATKVAKTSTQSSAGSTSRPKAKLPAPLPDDGMIEPPKKGSWCHYGIKVQALNRQTMGFPSYMPVQPLLHHLHIRWVPIEYWEVIQTCPWDDMWQQRIPTLVFFKFSEMSSEMVEAIKLVLNFMSRWHREYWERYHWVTMDPDFDYYATPELRTIPELSDMYRDRKDRHSEFDTHRKKMMAEAEKTPGYSDRIWFEPGLWVVPQNPCYWITRDPELQISLQDQLATVDDLEPARTMWVTRHSEDAFLKLAPALLRNQLLSETEQLDNLLLPSPKYDEDTLAAVLAAVSKKKRK
;
A
#
# COMPACT_ATOMS: atom_id res chain seq x y z
N MET A 1 -31.37 -20.60 -19.91
CA MET A 1 -32.57 -19.88 -20.36
C MET A 1 -33.00 -20.45 -21.72
N ARG A 2 -34.28 -20.82 -21.91
CA ARG A 2 -34.77 -21.37 -23.19
C ARG A 2 -34.93 -20.25 -24.23
N LEU A 3 -34.94 -20.59 -25.52
CA LEU A 3 -35.05 -19.59 -26.61
C LEU A 3 -36.32 -18.72 -26.48
N SER A 4 -37.45 -19.32 -26.08
CA SER A 4 -38.71 -18.61 -25.78
C SER A 4 -38.62 -17.59 -24.64
N ASP A 5 -37.69 -17.78 -23.69
CA ASP A 5 -37.45 -16.85 -22.59
C ASP A 5 -36.53 -15.70 -23.05
N ARG A 6 -35.53 -15.99 -23.90
CA ARG A 6 -34.62 -14.98 -24.49
C ARG A 6 -35.36 -13.96 -25.34
N LEU A 7 -36.34 -14.43 -26.12
CA LEU A 7 -37.24 -13.58 -26.92
C LEU A 7 -38.10 -12.61 -26.09
N ARG A 8 -38.24 -12.84 -24.78
CA ARG A 8 -38.98 -11.96 -23.85
C ARG A 8 -38.09 -10.92 -23.16
N LEU A 9 -36.78 -10.96 -23.37
CA LEU A 9 -35.85 -9.97 -22.82
C LEU A 9 -36.05 -8.60 -23.47
N GLN A 10 -35.74 -7.55 -22.71
CA GLN A 10 -35.70 -6.18 -23.22
C GLN A 10 -34.61 -6.05 -24.30
N GLN A 11 -35.00 -6.02 -25.57
CA GLN A 11 -34.05 -5.95 -26.69
C GLN A 11 -33.45 -4.55 -26.94
N ARG A 12 -33.99 -3.50 -26.30
CA ARG A 12 -33.60 -2.09 -26.47
C ARG A 12 -33.73 -1.32 -25.14
N PRO A 13 -32.84 -0.36 -24.83
CA PRO A 13 -33.04 0.52 -23.68
C PRO A 13 -34.34 1.32 -23.79
N SER A 14 -34.93 1.64 -22.65
CA SER A 14 -36.15 2.47 -22.54
C SER A 14 -35.96 3.90 -23.05
N VAL A 15 -34.71 4.39 -23.11
CA VAL A 15 -34.36 5.72 -23.62
C VAL A 15 -33.23 5.60 -24.63
N LEU A 16 -33.56 5.59 -25.92
CA LEU A 16 -32.56 5.54 -27.00
C LEU A 16 -32.27 6.95 -27.57
N ARG A 17 -31.00 7.35 -27.53
CA ARG A 17 -30.45 8.62 -28.03
C ARG A 17 -29.46 8.33 -29.16
N GLN A 18 -29.99 7.92 -30.31
CA GLN A 18 -29.18 7.47 -31.44
C GLN A 18 -28.17 8.53 -31.91
N LEU A 19 -26.87 8.21 -31.83
CA LEU A 19 -25.78 8.99 -32.42
C LEU A 19 -25.25 8.28 -33.68
N LYS A 20 -24.90 9.02 -34.73
CA LYS A 20 -24.44 8.45 -36.01
C LYS A 20 -22.93 8.10 -36.04
N VAL A 21 -22.33 7.87 -34.88
CA VAL A 21 -20.90 7.48 -34.75
C VAL A 21 -20.80 5.95 -34.75
N ARG A 22 -19.73 5.40 -35.34
CA ARG A 22 -19.50 3.96 -35.43
C ARG A 22 -18.44 3.50 -34.43
N ALA A 23 -18.62 2.29 -33.91
CA ALA A 23 -17.62 1.57 -33.12
C ALA A 23 -16.34 1.28 -33.91
N LEU A 24 -15.23 1.05 -33.20
CA LEU A 24 -13.95 0.69 -33.79
C LEU A 24 -14.02 -0.63 -34.56
N LYS A 25 -13.16 -0.79 -35.56
CA LYS A 25 -13.08 -2.03 -36.36
C LYS A 25 -12.57 -3.24 -35.54
N ARG A 26 -11.78 -2.97 -34.50
CA ARG A 26 -11.16 -3.91 -33.56
C ARG A 26 -11.10 -3.23 -32.19
N SER A 27 -10.94 -4.01 -31.13
CA SER A 27 -10.65 -3.49 -29.79
C SER A 27 -9.39 -2.60 -29.78
N PRO A 28 -9.28 -1.63 -28.87
CA PRO A 28 -8.07 -0.84 -28.68
C PRO A 28 -6.83 -1.71 -28.41
N ASP A 29 -5.68 -1.23 -28.87
CA ASP A 29 -4.36 -1.85 -28.70
C ASP A 29 -3.29 -0.85 -28.20
N GLN A 30 -3.74 0.29 -27.65
CA GLN A 30 -2.89 1.38 -27.17
C GLN A 30 -2.02 0.97 -25.96
N VAL A 31 -2.49 -0.01 -25.18
CA VAL A 31 -1.74 -0.65 -24.09
C VAL A 31 -1.76 -2.17 -24.28
N SER A 32 -0.63 -2.84 -24.01
CA SER A 32 -0.54 -4.29 -24.13
C SER A 32 -1.43 -5.00 -23.12
N LEU A 33 -1.94 -6.20 -23.45
CA LEU A 33 -2.80 -6.98 -22.55
C LEU A 33 -2.14 -7.24 -21.17
N VAL A 34 -0.82 -7.39 -21.12
CA VAL A 34 -0.07 -7.56 -19.86
C VAL A 34 -0.11 -6.30 -19.01
N CYS A 35 0.06 -5.12 -19.62
CA CYS A 35 -0.03 -3.84 -18.92
C CYS A 35 -1.48 -3.51 -18.50
N ALA A 36 -2.47 -3.79 -19.35
CA ALA A 36 -3.89 -3.63 -19.02
C ALA A 36 -4.30 -4.54 -17.84
N ARG A 37 -3.81 -5.79 -17.81
CA ARG A 37 -3.99 -6.71 -16.67
C ARG A 37 -3.37 -6.18 -15.37
N ARG A 38 -2.19 -5.56 -15.43
CA ARG A 38 -1.53 -4.92 -14.27
C ARG A 38 -2.20 -3.64 -13.79
N ALA A 39 -3.02 -2.99 -14.63
CA ALA A 39 -3.78 -1.80 -14.24
C ALA A 39 -5.03 -2.13 -13.40
N VAL A 40 -5.42 -3.40 -13.32
CA VAL A 40 -6.50 -3.88 -12.46
C VAL A 40 -6.02 -3.96 -11.00
N PRO A 41 -6.68 -3.27 -10.04
CA PRO A 41 -6.35 -3.39 -8.63
C PRO A 41 -6.95 -4.65 -8.00
N ALA A 42 -6.24 -5.27 -7.07
CA ALA A 42 -6.82 -6.25 -6.16
C ALA A 42 -8.00 -5.62 -5.37
N PRO A 43 -9.09 -6.37 -5.09
CA PRO A 43 -9.26 -7.82 -5.25
C PRO A 43 -9.82 -8.26 -6.62
N PHE A 44 -9.92 -7.37 -7.61
CA PHE A 44 -10.54 -7.70 -8.89
C PHE A 44 -9.62 -8.55 -9.76
N SER A 45 -10.16 -9.60 -10.39
CA SER A 45 -9.46 -10.41 -11.38
C SER A 45 -9.88 -10.02 -12.80
N TRP A 46 -8.94 -9.94 -13.75
CA TRP A 46 -9.19 -9.59 -15.16
C TRP A 46 -10.41 -10.31 -15.75
N ASP A 47 -10.50 -11.63 -15.55
CA ASP A 47 -11.55 -12.49 -16.15
C ASP A 47 -12.93 -12.39 -15.45
N LYS A 48 -13.08 -11.48 -14.46
CA LYS A 48 -14.36 -11.14 -13.81
C LYS A 48 -14.73 -9.66 -13.98
N ILE A 49 -13.97 -8.90 -14.75
CA ILE A 49 -14.22 -7.48 -14.98
C ILE A 49 -15.06 -7.29 -16.23
N ARG A 50 -16.04 -6.39 -16.12
CA ARG A 50 -16.98 -6.10 -17.20
C ARG A 50 -16.25 -5.62 -18.46
N ALA A 51 -16.63 -6.17 -19.62
CA ALA A 51 -15.88 -5.98 -20.86
C ALA A 51 -15.75 -4.51 -21.32
N ASP A 52 -16.67 -3.62 -20.94
CA ASP A 52 -16.55 -2.18 -21.22
C ASP A 52 -15.42 -1.50 -20.44
N ILE A 53 -15.14 -1.93 -19.20
CA ILE A 53 -13.92 -1.52 -18.47
C ILE A 53 -12.68 -2.08 -19.19
N LEU A 54 -12.71 -3.34 -19.64
CA LEU A 54 -11.56 -3.98 -20.30
C LEU A 54 -11.13 -3.26 -21.58
N GLU A 55 -12.08 -2.85 -22.43
CA GLU A 55 -11.78 -2.05 -23.63
C GLU A 55 -11.19 -0.66 -23.27
N LEU A 56 -11.64 -0.03 -22.18
CA LEU A 56 -11.09 1.26 -21.71
C LEU A 56 -9.67 1.11 -21.15
N LEU A 57 -9.37 0.02 -20.43
CA LEU A 57 -8.00 -0.32 -20.00
C LEU A 57 -7.07 -0.57 -21.19
N LEU A 58 -7.55 -1.24 -22.25
CA LEU A 58 -6.80 -1.44 -23.49
C LEU A 58 -6.60 -0.13 -24.28
N ALA A 59 -7.51 0.85 -24.13
CA ALA A 59 -7.34 2.22 -24.61
C ALA A 59 -6.37 3.05 -23.74
N GLY A 60 -5.86 2.50 -22.63
CA GLY A 60 -4.86 3.12 -21.77
C GLY A 60 -5.39 3.98 -20.62
N GLU A 61 -6.66 3.82 -20.25
CA GLU A 61 -7.19 4.45 -19.02
C GLU A 61 -6.75 3.71 -17.75
N SER A 62 -6.74 4.41 -16.61
CA SER A 62 -6.62 3.74 -15.31
C SER A 62 -7.94 3.06 -14.95
N PHE A 63 -7.91 1.99 -14.15
CA PHE A 63 -9.11 1.23 -13.77
C PHE A 63 -10.21 2.10 -13.15
N TRP A 64 -9.86 3.03 -12.25
CA TRP A 64 -10.86 3.89 -11.60
C TRP A 64 -11.39 5.00 -12.52
N ASP A 65 -10.60 5.45 -13.49
CA ASP A 65 -11.07 6.39 -14.51
C ASP A 65 -12.02 5.68 -15.47
N ALA A 66 -11.67 4.48 -15.94
CA ALA A 66 -12.53 3.64 -16.78
C ALA A 66 -13.88 3.31 -16.11
N VAL A 67 -13.86 2.97 -14.82
CA VAL A 67 -15.09 2.75 -14.02
C VAL A 67 -15.89 4.04 -13.85
N ALA A 68 -15.24 5.20 -13.71
CA ALA A 68 -15.93 6.49 -13.63
C ALA A 68 -16.52 6.90 -14.99
N GLU A 69 -15.85 6.60 -16.10
CA GLU A 69 -16.29 6.87 -17.46
C GLU A 69 -17.52 6.01 -17.81
N ALA A 70 -17.45 4.69 -17.57
CA ALA A 70 -18.56 3.76 -17.82
C ALA A 70 -19.84 4.06 -16.99
N ARG A 71 -19.73 4.87 -15.93
CA ARG A 71 -20.88 5.38 -15.14
C ARG A 71 -21.55 6.61 -15.75
N LYS A 72 -20.89 7.35 -16.65
CA LYS A 72 -21.44 8.59 -17.23
C LYS A 72 -22.52 8.28 -18.26
N SER A 73 -23.54 9.11 -18.32
CA SER A 73 -24.58 9.05 -19.38
C SER A 73 -24.10 9.81 -20.61
N HIS A 74 -23.22 9.16 -21.38
CA HIS A 74 -22.61 9.73 -22.59
C HIS A 74 -22.23 8.63 -23.61
N MET A 75 -21.67 9.04 -24.75
CA MET A 75 -21.22 8.14 -25.81
C MET A 75 -19.90 7.44 -25.43
N LEU A 76 -19.88 6.11 -25.49
CA LEU A 76 -18.66 5.28 -25.37
C LEU A 76 -18.49 4.23 -26.47
N HIS A 77 -19.55 3.93 -27.23
CA HIS A 77 -19.54 2.84 -28.21
C HIS A 77 -18.55 3.05 -29.36
N ASP A 78 -18.12 4.29 -29.59
CA ASP A 78 -17.09 4.68 -30.56
C ASP A 78 -15.67 4.29 -30.13
N ARG A 79 -15.47 4.00 -28.85
CA ARG A 79 -14.19 3.55 -28.26
C ARG A 79 -14.03 2.03 -28.21
N PHE A 80 -15.11 1.29 -28.44
CA PHE A 80 -15.12 -0.17 -28.33
C PHE A 80 -14.97 -0.84 -29.69
N GLY A 81 -14.32 -2.00 -29.74
CA GLY A 81 -14.30 -2.87 -30.90
C GLY A 81 -15.71 -3.39 -31.25
N LYS A 82 -16.09 -3.37 -32.54
CA LYS A 82 -17.41 -3.82 -33.01
C LYS A 82 -17.85 -5.19 -32.45
N ARG A 83 -16.92 -6.14 -32.29
CA ARG A 83 -17.21 -7.47 -31.74
C ARG A 83 -17.56 -7.37 -30.25
N ALA A 84 -16.63 -6.84 -29.46
CA ALA A 84 -16.81 -6.61 -28.02
C ALA A 84 -18.10 -5.82 -27.72
N LEU A 85 -18.41 -4.76 -28.48
CA LEU A 85 -19.66 -4.01 -28.34
C LEU A 85 -20.91 -4.88 -28.53
N VAL A 86 -20.94 -5.76 -29.54
CA VAL A 86 -22.08 -6.67 -29.75
C VAL A 86 -22.16 -7.69 -28.60
N ASP A 87 -21.02 -8.21 -28.13
CA ASP A 87 -20.96 -9.17 -27.02
C ASP A 87 -21.40 -8.54 -25.68
N MET A 88 -21.03 -7.28 -25.43
CA MET A 88 -21.52 -6.47 -24.31
C MET A 88 -23.05 -6.28 -24.36
N LEU A 89 -23.60 -5.96 -25.54
CA LEU A 89 -25.05 -5.79 -25.71
C LEU A 89 -25.80 -7.12 -25.56
N VAL A 90 -25.25 -8.23 -26.02
CA VAL A 90 -25.78 -9.59 -25.78
C VAL A 90 -25.82 -9.90 -24.28
N SER A 91 -24.71 -9.68 -23.58
CA SER A 91 -24.61 -9.88 -22.13
C SER A 91 -25.59 -8.99 -21.36
N ALA A 92 -25.58 -7.68 -21.60
CA ALA A 92 -26.47 -6.75 -20.90
C ALA A 92 -27.95 -6.96 -21.23
N THR A 93 -28.30 -7.49 -22.41
CA THR A 93 -29.67 -7.93 -22.73
C THR A 93 -30.03 -9.20 -21.95
N TYR A 94 -29.16 -10.21 -21.95
CA TYR A 94 -29.34 -11.48 -21.22
C TYR A 94 -29.54 -11.26 -19.72
N TRP A 95 -28.77 -10.35 -19.13
CA TRP A 95 -28.78 -10.01 -17.71
C TRP A 95 -29.70 -8.82 -17.34
N GLN A 96 -30.53 -8.34 -18.27
CA GLN A 96 -31.51 -7.24 -18.05
C GLN A 96 -30.88 -5.96 -17.46
N ALA A 97 -29.74 -5.57 -18.02
CA ALA A 97 -28.90 -4.47 -17.55
C ALA A 97 -28.70 -3.33 -18.58
N LEU A 98 -29.44 -3.34 -19.71
CA LEU A 98 -29.43 -2.26 -20.70
C LEU A 98 -29.74 -0.89 -20.06
N ASP A 99 -30.88 -0.76 -19.39
CA ASP A 99 -31.28 0.49 -18.71
C ASP A 99 -30.40 0.83 -17.49
N ARG A 100 -29.66 -0.15 -16.97
CA ARG A 100 -28.71 0.02 -15.86
C ARG A 100 -27.33 0.53 -16.32
N THR A 101 -27.10 0.63 -17.63
CA THR A 101 -25.79 0.95 -18.22
C THR A 101 -25.89 2.26 -19.02
N PRO A 102 -25.57 3.42 -18.43
CA PRO A 102 -26.00 4.72 -18.97
C PRO A 102 -25.47 5.05 -20.37
N TRP A 103 -24.30 4.51 -20.77
CA TRP A 103 -23.72 4.74 -22.08
C TRP A 103 -24.42 3.96 -23.22
N MET A 104 -25.10 2.84 -22.90
CA MET A 104 -25.78 2.02 -23.91
C MET A 104 -26.89 2.79 -24.60
N ASN A 105 -27.57 3.71 -23.89
CA ASN A 105 -28.57 4.61 -24.44
C ASN A 105 -28.11 5.39 -25.69
N PHE A 106 -26.81 5.53 -25.94
CA PHE A 106 -26.24 6.26 -27.08
C PHE A 106 -25.79 5.35 -28.24
N ALA A 107 -25.84 4.03 -28.07
CA ALA A 107 -25.38 3.06 -29.07
C ALA A 107 -26.32 3.02 -30.30
N PRO A 108 -25.79 2.92 -31.53
CA PRO A 108 -26.61 2.84 -32.74
C PRO A 108 -27.46 1.57 -32.83
N GLU A 109 -28.69 1.73 -33.31
CA GLU A 109 -29.70 0.68 -33.56
C GLU A 109 -29.15 -0.62 -34.17
N GLY A 110 -28.26 -0.50 -35.16
CA GLY A 110 -27.69 -1.64 -35.88
C GLY A 110 -26.85 -2.59 -35.01
N TYR A 111 -26.30 -2.12 -33.87
CA TYR A 111 -25.59 -3.01 -32.93
C TYR A 111 -26.57 -3.81 -32.07
N TYR A 112 -27.74 -3.25 -31.74
CA TYR A 112 -28.81 -3.97 -31.05
C TYR A 112 -29.44 -5.05 -31.92
N HIS A 113 -29.65 -4.80 -33.22
CA HIS A 113 -30.07 -5.85 -34.15
C HIS A 113 -29.07 -7.01 -34.22
N ALA A 114 -27.76 -6.72 -34.29
CA ALA A 114 -26.73 -7.75 -34.29
C ALA A 114 -26.64 -8.54 -32.97
N ALA A 115 -26.91 -7.88 -31.83
CA ALA A 115 -26.97 -8.55 -30.53
C ALA A 115 -28.23 -9.44 -30.40
N GLN A 116 -29.37 -8.96 -30.91
CA GLN A 116 -30.61 -9.71 -30.96
C GLN A 116 -30.48 -10.97 -31.85
N GLU A 117 -29.95 -10.83 -33.07
CA GLU A 117 -29.67 -11.96 -33.98
C GLU A 117 -28.81 -13.04 -33.30
N LYS A 118 -27.79 -12.63 -32.53
CA LYS A 118 -26.92 -13.53 -31.77
C LYS A 118 -27.60 -14.19 -30.55
N LEU A 119 -28.64 -13.58 -29.98
CA LEU A 119 -29.45 -14.16 -28.89
C LEU A 119 -30.54 -15.13 -29.41
N GLU A 120 -31.03 -14.87 -30.62
CA GLU A 120 -32.03 -15.68 -31.33
C GLU A 120 -31.43 -16.92 -31.99
N ASP A 121 -30.09 -16.97 -32.17
CA ASP A 121 -29.37 -18.13 -32.70
C ASP A 121 -29.62 -19.41 -31.85
N PRO A 122 -30.23 -20.47 -32.42
CA PRO A 122 -30.43 -21.74 -31.73
C PRO A 122 -29.13 -22.43 -31.29
N ALA A 123 -27.99 -22.13 -31.93
CA ALA A 123 -26.68 -22.67 -31.58
C ALA A 123 -26.04 -21.99 -30.36
N MET A 124 -26.60 -20.88 -29.86
CA MET A 124 -26.11 -20.20 -28.67
C MET A 124 -26.43 -21.01 -27.39
N THR A 125 -25.54 -21.95 -27.05
CA THR A 125 -25.62 -22.80 -25.85
C THR A 125 -24.90 -22.20 -24.64
N GLU A 126 -23.87 -21.38 -24.87
CA GLU A 126 -23.08 -20.72 -23.83
C GLU A 126 -23.84 -19.56 -23.17
N ILE A 127 -23.63 -19.40 -21.86
CA ILE A 127 -24.19 -18.29 -21.08
C ILE A 127 -23.25 -17.08 -21.24
N PRO A 128 -23.74 -15.90 -21.66
CA PRO A 128 -22.93 -14.70 -21.75
C PRO A 128 -22.28 -14.33 -20.41
N GLU A 129 -21.09 -13.72 -20.47
CA GLU A 129 -20.41 -13.12 -19.31
C GLU A 129 -21.37 -12.31 -18.44
N LEU A 130 -21.21 -12.37 -17.11
CA LEU A 130 -22.14 -11.76 -16.18
C LEU A 130 -22.04 -10.22 -16.17
N TRP A 131 -23.15 -9.54 -16.49
CA TRP A 131 -23.17 -8.07 -16.53
C TRP A 131 -23.41 -7.47 -15.13
N GLU A 132 -22.41 -7.57 -14.26
CA GLU A 132 -22.51 -7.06 -12.89
C GLU A 132 -22.57 -5.51 -12.82
N PRO A 133 -23.11 -4.95 -11.71
CA PRO A 133 -22.98 -3.53 -11.42
C PRO A 133 -21.51 -3.10 -11.34
N LEU A 134 -21.18 -1.92 -11.87
CA LEU A 134 -19.81 -1.40 -11.81
C LEU A 134 -19.31 -1.29 -10.36
N PRO A 135 -18.03 -1.63 -10.08
CA PRO A 135 -17.49 -1.53 -8.73
C PRO A 135 -17.59 -0.10 -8.22
N ILE A 136 -18.02 0.06 -6.98
CA ILE A 136 -18.08 1.37 -6.32
C ILE A 136 -16.66 1.66 -5.84
N LYS A 137 -16.09 2.78 -6.28
CA LYS A 137 -14.82 3.27 -5.73
C LYS A 137 -15.02 3.42 -4.22
N PRO A 138 -14.23 2.75 -3.36
CA PRO A 138 -14.47 2.81 -1.94
C PRO A 138 -14.37 4.26 -1.48
N THR A 139 -15.51 4.79 -1.04
CA THR A 139 -15.60 6.12 -0.43
C THR A 139 -14.69 6.13 0.79
N PRO A 140 -13.87 7.18 1.01
CA PRO A 140 -13.18 7.36 2.28
C PRO A 140 -14.23 7.33 3.41
N GLY A 141 -14.22 6.27 4.23
CA GLY A 141 -15.19 6.05 5.31
C GLY A 141 -16.25 4.96 5.10
N SER A 142 -16.21 4.14 4.05
CA SER A 142 -17.07 2.92 4.00
C SER A 142 -16.48 1.78 4.84
N PRO A 143 -17.20 1.17 5.82
CA PRO A 143 -16.62 0.23 6.77
C PRO A 143 -16.04 -1.05 6.16
N ASP A 144 -16.60 -1.51 5.04
CA ASP A 144 -16.24 -2.81 4.44
C ASP A 144 -14.90 -2.77 3.67
N SER A 145 -14.40 -1.57 3.34
CA SER A 145 -13.02 -1.36 2.87
C SER A 145 -12.03 -1.07 4.01
N SER A 146 -12.55 -0.86 5.22
CA SER A 146 -11.80 -0.39 6.40
C SER A 146 -10.92 -1.46 7.06
N LEU A 147 -10.75 -2.62 6.44
CA LEU A 147 -10.00 -3.76 6.99
C LEU A 147 -8.93 -4.27 6.00
N SER A 148 -8.82 -3.66 4.82
CA SER A 148 -7.79 -3.98 3.81
C SER A 148 -6.35 -3.67 4.24
N TRP A 149 -6.16 -2.92 5.33
CA TRP A 149 -4.85 -2.69 5.95
C TRP A 149 -4.40 -3.81 6.89
N LEU A 150 -5.30 -4.68 7.37
CA LEU A 150 -4.94 -5.89 8.13
C LEU A 150 -4.24 -6.93 7.25
N HIS A 151 -4.78 -7.11 6.03
CA HIS A 151 -4.45 -8.20 5.11
C HIS A 151 -3.39 -7.86 4.05
N SER A 152 -2.90 -6.62 4.01
CA SER A 152 -1.97 -6.18 2.95
C SER A 152 -0.51 -6.48 3.27
N SER A 153 -0.15 -7.76 3.44
CA SER A 153 1.21 -8.19 3.83
C SER A 153 1.72 -9.45 3.11
N ASP A 154 1.37 -9.64 1.83
CA ASP A 154 1.91 -10.73 0.99
C ASP A 154 2.66 -10.20 -0.25
N ASP A 155 3.80 -10.86 -0.49
CA ASP A 155 4.57 -11.03 -1.72
C ASP A 155 4.85 -9.82 -2.63
N ASP A 156 5.85 -9.04 -2.22
CA ASP A 156 7.01 -8.76 -3.10
C ASP A 156 8.27 -9.28 -2.38
N GLU A 157 9.08 -10.11 -3.04
CA GLU A 157 10.46 -10.40 -2.63
C GLU A 157 11.33 -9.16 -2.90
N ASP A 158 11.27 -8.17 -2.00
CA ASP A 158 12.19 -7.03 -1.99
C ASP A 158 12.35 -6.50 -0.55
N ASP A 159 13.16 -7.22 0.25
CA ASP A 159 13.52 -6.91 1.65
C ASP A 159 14.28 -5.55 1.79
N ASP A 160 14.56 -4.91 0.65
CA ASP A 160 15.17 -3.59 0.49
C ASP A 160 14.13 -2.44 0.32
N MET A 161 12.84 -2.72 0.14
CA MET A 161 11.87 -1.64 -0.12
C MET A 161 11.50 -0.80 1.11
N PHE A 162 11.70 -1.34 2.32
CA PHE A 162 11.28 -0.67 3.55
C PHE A 162 12.18 0.51 3.96
N ASP A 163 13.47 0.48 3.59
CA ASP A 163 14.39 1.58 3.82
C ASP A 163 15.21 1.92 2.57
N LYS A 164 14.72 2.90 1.81
CA LYS A 164 15.40 3.42 0.60
C LYS A 164 16.71 4.18 0.88
N THR A 165 17.10 4.27 2.14
CA THR A 165 18.40 4.84 2.53
C THR A 165 19.52 3.82 2.35
N TYR A 166 19.19 2.52 2.20
CA TYR A 166 20.14 1.46 1.90
C TYR A 166 20.50 1.36 0.41
N HIS A 167 21.35 2.27 -0.07
CA HIS A 167 22.03 2.14 -1.37
C HIS A 167 23.56 2.09 -1.21
N GLY A 168 24.00 1.17 -0.34
CA GLY A 168 25.40 0.79 -0.22
C GLY A 168 25.94 0.18 -1.52
N LYS A 169 27.04 0.72 -2.03
CA LYS A 169 27.70 0.24 -3.25
C LYS A 169 28.21 -1.20 -3.04
N ALA A 170 27.67 -2.16 -3.79
CA ALA A 170 28.18 -3.53 -3.77
C ALA A 170 29.64 -3.58 -4.28
N THR A 171 30.59 -3.66 -3.34
CA THR A 171 31.98 -4.02 -3.63
C THR A 171 32.08 -5.53 -3.83
N ALA A 172 32.59 -5.96 -4.98
CA ALA A 172 32.61 -7.35 -5.39
C ALA A 172 33.38 -8.25 -4.41
N SER A 173 32.72 -9.26 -3.84
CA SER A 173 33.37 -10.39 -3.19
C SER A 173 33.51 -11.56 -4.18
N SER A 174 34.76 -11.88 -4.44
CA SER A 174 35.28 -13.09 -5.11
C SER A 174 34.48 -14.37 -4.85
N GLY A 175 33.99 -15.01 -5.91
CA GLY A 175 33.55 -16.41 -5.89
C GLY A 175 34.71 -17.40 -6.10
N PRO A 176 34.63 -18.64 -5.58
CA PRO A 176 35.70 -19.63 -5.71
C PRO A 176 35.67 -20.40 -7.05
N VAL A 177 36.87 -20.79 -7.48
CA VAL A 177 37.24 -21.53 -8.70
C VAL A 177 36.60 -22.92 -8.88
N SER A 178 36.01 -23.17 -10.07
CA SER A 178 36.17 -24.36 -10.95
C SER A 178 35.18 -24.23 -12.14
N ALA A 179 35.39 -24.66 -13.39
CA ALA A 179 36.46 -25.43 -14.03
C ALA A 179 36.73 -24.95 -15.49
N ARG A 180 37.79 -25.51 -16.09
CA ARG A 180 38.46 -25.14 -17.36
C ARG A 180 37.87 -25.81 -18.62
N SER A 181 37.76 -25.06 -19.74
CA SER A 181 37.96 -25.48 -21.17
C SER A 181 37.78 -24.25 -22.09
N GLN A 182 38.78 -23.81 -22.88
CA GLN A 182 38.98 -24.11 -24.32
C GLN A 182 37.71 -23.94 -25.19
N SER A 183 37.65 -23.20 -26.31
CA SER A 183 38.61 -22.55 -27.24
C SER A 183 37.96 -21.25 -27.83
N GLY A 184 38.53 -20.39 -28.68
CA GLY A 184 39.82 -20.38 -29.38
C GLY A 184 39.69 -20.42 -30.92
N ALA A 185 39.23 -19.35 -31.59
CA ALA A 185 39.42 -19.12 -33.04
C ALA A 185 39.15 -17.65 -33.45
N SER A 186 39.81 -17.16 -34.51
CA SER A 186 39.73 -15.77 -35.01
C SER A 186 39.95 -15.72 -36.53
N GLU A 187 38.97 -15.19 -37.28
CA GLU A 187 39.07 -14.89 -38.73
C GLU A 187 38.30 -13.57 -39.02
N LYS A 188 38.95 -12.47 -39.41
CA LYS A 188 39.49 -12.09 -40.74
C LYS A 188 38.44 -11.65 -41.80
N ARG A 189 38.18 -10.32 -41.85
CA ARG A 189 38.38 -9.35 -42.98
C ARG A 189 38.58 -9.88 -44.44
N PRO A 190 38.47 -9.03 -45.52
CA PRO A 190 37.63 -7.83 -45.82
C PRO A 190 37.28 -7.59 -47.35
N ARG A 191 36.74 -6.39 -47.72
CA ARG A 191 36.65 -5.72 -49.07
C ARG A 191 35.63 -6.34 -50.09
N GLY A 192 35.01 -5.65 -51.07
CA GLY A 192 34.94 -4.25 -51.59
C GLY A 192 34.08 -4.22 -52.91
N SER A 193 33.85 -3.15 -53.71
CA SER A 193 33.95 -1.67 -53.57
C SER A 193 33.64 -0.91 -54.91
N GLY A 194 32.64 0.01 -54.99
CA GLY A 194 32.40 0.94 -56.15
C GLY A 194 31.02 1.65 -56.11
N SER A 195 30.88 2.99 -56.16
CA SER A 195 31.04 3.96 -57.30
C SER A 195 29.69 4.23 -58.01
N ALA A 196 29.16 5.44 -58.32
CA ALA A 196 29.56 6.87 -58.26
C ALA A 196 28.26 7.76 -58.15
N GLY A 197 28.22 9.10 -58.01
CA GLY A 197 29.25 10.13 -57.78
C GLY A 197 28.72 11.58 -57.93
N LYS A 198 29.53 12.55 -57.47
CA LYS A 198 29.57 14.01 -57.77
C LYS A 198 28.39 14.96 -57.41
N GLY A 199 28.67 15.87 -56.47
CA GLY A 199 28.12 17.22 -56.33
C GLY A 199 28.96 17.99 -55.31
N SER A 200 29.61 19.11 -55.68
CA SER A 200 30.74 19.67 -54.93
C SER A 200 30.55 21.15 -54.54
N ALA A 201 30.87 21.47 -53.28
CA ALA A 201 31.35 22.80 -52.87
C ALA A 201 32.30 22.62 -51.67
N THR A 202 33.53 23.13 -51.76
CA THR A 202 34.60 22.90 -50.77
C THR A 202 35.23 24.23 -50.35
N LYS A 203 35.71 24.26 -49.09
CA LYS A 203 36.92 24.93 -48.53
C LYS A 203 36.60 25.89 -47.36
N VAL A 204 37.41 26.08 -46.31
CA VAL A 204 38.63 25.41 -45.73
C VAL A 204 38.72 26.00 -44.29
N ALA A 205 38.64 25.26 -43.19
CA ALA A 205 39.57 24.31 -42.55
C ALA A 205 40.56 24.93 -41.54
N LYS A 206 40.58 24.36 -40.32
CA LYS A 206 41.62 24.25 -39.25
C LYS A 206 40.88 23.90 -37.93
N THR A 207 41.25 22.91 -37.12
CA THR A 207 42.33 21.90 -37.18
C THR A 207 41.90 20.68 -36.36
N SER A 208 42.38 19.48 -36.70
CA SER A 208 42.08 18.24 -36.00
C SER A 208 43.02 17.94 -34.83
N THR A 209 42.48 17.55 -33.68
CA THR A 209 43.04 16.45 -32.85
C THR A 209 41.88 15.73 -32.17
N GLN A 210 41.79 14.41 -32.33
CA GLN A 210 40.73 13.61 -31.69
C GLN A 210 41.16 13.08 -30.32
N SER A 211 40.21 13.11 -29.39
CA SER A 211 39.96 12.14 -28.30
C SER A 211 41.11 11.68 -27.38
N SER A 212 40.95 11.98 -26.09
CA SER A 212 41.12 11.00 -25.01
C SER A 212 39.91 11.11 -24.07
N ALA A 213 39.32 9.99 -23.70
CA ALA A 213 38.09 9.98 -22.90
C ALA A 213 38.38 10.22 -21.41
N GLY A 214 37.59 11.10 -20.79
CA GLY A 214 37.50 11.25 -19.34
C GLY A 214 36.03 11.32 -18.94
N SER A 215 35.59 10.40 -18.09
CA SER A 215 34.19 10.29 -17.67
C SER A 215 33.75 11.51 -16.84
N THR A 216 33.01 12.43 -17.45
CA THR A 216 32.33 13.50 -16.70
C THR A 216 31.01 12.96 -16.17
N SER A 217 30.95 12.79 -14.85
CA SER A 217 29.73 12.47 -14.14
C SER A 217 28.68 13.57 -14.37
N ARG A 218 27.45 13.15 -14.63
CA ARG A 218 26.29 14.05 -14.76
C ARG A 218 26.11 14.80 -13.43
N PRO A 219 25.96 16.14 -13.40
CA PRO A 219 25.81 16.86 -12.13
C PRO A 219 24.56 16.37 -11.39
N LYS A 220 24.70 15.96 -10.12
CA LYS A 220 23.54 15.83 -9.22
C LYS A 220 22.87 17.20 -9.17
N ALA A 221 21.57 17.26 -9.46
CA ALA A 221 20.81 18.48 -9.21
C ALA A 221 20.92 18.83 -7.72
N LYS A 222 21.29 20.08 -7.40
CA LYS A 222 21.32 20.52 -6.01
C LYS A 222 19.90 20.43 -5.46
N LEU A 223 19.72 19.65 -4.39
CA LEU A 223 18.47 19.62 -3.65
C LEU A 223 18.19 21.02 -3.10
N PRO A 224 16.92 21.48 -3.07
CA PRO A 224 16.56 22.72 -2.39
C PRO A 224 16.89 22.58 -0.90
N ALA A 225 17.33 23.65 -0.25
CA ALA A 225 17.56 23.64 1.20
C ALA A 225 16.25 23.34 1.96
N PRO A 226 16.32 22.83 3.22
CA PRO A 226 15.18 22.83 4.13
C PRO A 226 14.60 24.24 4.27
N LEU A 227 13.29 24.34 4.52
CA LEU A 227 12.74 25.59 5.03
C LEU A 227 13.10 25.69 6.53
N PRO A 228 13.22 26.91 7.09
CA PRO A 228 13.39 27.09 8.52
C PRO A 228 12.29 26.37 9.31
N ASP A 229 12.63 25.86 10.48
CA ASP A 229 11.64 25.37 11.44
C ASP A 229 10.91 26.55 12.06
N ASP A 230 9.69 26.78 11.58
CA ASP A 230 8.76 27.82 12.03
C ASP A 230 7.84 27.34 13.16
N GLY A 231 8.01 26.12 13.65
CA GLY A 231 7.12 25.48 14.61
C GLY A 231 5.74 25.10 14.07
N MET A 232 5.49 25.24 12.77
CA MET A 232 4.16 25.01 12.19
C MET A 232 4.00 23.60 11.63
N ILE A 233 2.84 23.01 11.88
CA ILE A 233 2.34 21.84 11.16
C ILE A 233 1.29 22.34 10.16
N GLU A 234 1.64 22.42 8.87
CA GLU A 234 0.66 22.80 7.85
C GLU A 234 -0.42 21.71 7.69
N PRO A 235 -1.70 22.07 7.49
CA PRO A 235 -2.75 21.10 7.18
C PRO A 235 -2.51 20.45 5.80
N PRO A 236 -2.94 19.18 5.60
CA PRO A 236 -2.79 18.49 4.33
C PRO A 236 -3.38 19.25 3.14
N LYS A 237 -2.58 19.41 2.08
CA LYS A 237 -2.98 20.09 0.83
C LYS A 237 -2.65 19.27 -0.41
N LYS A 238 -3.29 19.58 -1.53
CA LYS A 238 -3.10 18.84 -2.80
C LYS A 238 -1.62 18.87 -3.22
N GLY A 239 -0.97 17.71 -3.17
CA GLY A 239 0.47 17.57 -3.43
C GLY A 239 1.24 17.36 -2.11
N SER A 240 2.07 18.34 -1.76
CA SER A 240 2.97 18.28 -0.60
C SER A 240 2.89 19.58 0.22
N TRP A 241 3.11 19.46 1.52
CA TRP A 241 3.02 20.52 2.54
C TRP A 241 4.20 20.40 3.52
N CYS A 242 4.26 21.25 4.54
CA CYS A 242 5.40 21.36 5.44
C CYS A 242 5.01 21.08 6.89
N HIS A 243 5.81 20.26 7.58
CA HIS A 243 5.80 20.12 9.03
C HIS A 243 7.17 20.61 9.51
N TYR A 244 7.24 21.65 10.34
CA TYR A 244 8.49 22.18 10.91
C TYR A 244 9.56 22.51 9.84
N GLY A 245 9.14 23.05 8.69
CA GLY A 245 10.01 23.30 7.53
C GLY A 245 10.40 22.07 6.69
N ILE A 246 10.07 20.84 7.12
CA ILE A 246 10.27 19.59 6.38
C ILE A 246 9.09 19.31 5.47
N LYS A 247 9.37 19.01 4.20
CA LYS A 247 8.34 18.79 3.18
C LYS A 247 7.83 17.36 3.21
N VAL A 248 6.55 17.20 3.51
CA VAL A 248 5.81 15.93 3.59
C VAL A 248 4.77 15.81 2.45
N GLN A 249 4.31 14.58 2.22
CA GLN A 249 3.29 14.23 1.23
C GLN A 249 2.32 13.19 1.79
N ALA A 250 1.13 13.10 1.19
CA ALA A 250 0.12 12.12 1.60
C ALA A 250 0.59 10.68 1.36
N LEU A 251 0.36 9.84 2.35
CA LEU A 251 0.69 8.42 2.36
C LEU A 251 -0.56 7.61 2.05
N ASN A 252 -0.62 7.06 0.83
CA ASN A 252 -1.73 6.22 0.41
C ASN A 252 -1.72 4.89 1.17
N ARG A 253 -2.91 4.38 1.53
CA ARG A 253 -3.07 3.10 2.25
C ARG A 253 -2.34 3.09 3.60
N GLN A 254 -2.58 4.11 4.42
CA GLN A 254 -2.24 4.06 5.84
C GLN A 254 -3.40 3.42 6.64
N THR A 255 -3.06 2.74 7.73
CA THR A 255 -4.04 2.22 8.70
C THR A 255 -4.88 3.36 9.29
N MET A 256 -6.17 3.12 9.50
CA MET A 256 -7.09 4.13 10.04
C MET A 256 -6.62 4.64 11.42
N GLY A 257 -6.76 5.96 11.66
CA GLY A 257 -6.34 6.63 12.88
C GLY A 257 -4.88 7.09 12.88
N PHE A 258 -3.99 6.38 12.20
CA PHE A 258 -2.57 6.72 12.17
C PHE A 258 -2.23 7.89 11.22
N PRO A 259 -1.13 8.63 11.49
CA PRO A 259 -0.61 9.66 10.62
C PRO A 259 -0.41 9.20 9.17
N SER A 260 -1.13 9.83 8.25
CA SER A 260 -1.22 9.46 6.83
C SER A 260 -0.35 10.35 5.93
N TYR A 261 0.87 10.65 6.41
CA TYR A 261 1.88 11.39 5.67
C TYR A 261 3.25 10.74 5.79
N MET A 262 4.14 11.10 4.87
CA MET A 262 5.55 10.74 4.90
C MET A 262 6.41 11.90 4.39
N PRO A 263 7.71 11.98 4.74
CA PRO A 263 8.65 12.86 4.08
C PRO A 263 8.68 12.64 2.57
N VAL A 264 8.80 13.71 1.78
CA VAL A 264 9.00 13.62 0.33
C VAL A 264 10.34 12.93 0.07
N GLN A 265 10.34 11.71 -0.48
CA GLN A 265 11.54 10.85 -0.57
C GLN A 265 12.83 11.54 -1.10
N PRO A 266 12.80 12.36 -2.18
CA PRO A 266 13.98 13.12 -2.61
C PRO A 266 14.58 14.10 -1.58
N LEU A 267 13.84 14.44 -0.52
CA LEU A 267 14.21 15.39 0.53
C LEU A 267 14.43 14.72 1.90
N LEU A 268 14.52 13.38 1.95
CA LEU A 268 14.70 12.63 3.19
C LEU A 268 15.96 13.07 3.97
N HIS A 269 17.02 13.47 3.25
CA HIS A 269 18.26 14.02 3.80
C HIS A 269 18.04 15.26 4.70
N HIS A 270 16.91 15.99 4.56
CA HIS A 270 16.60 17.11 5.46
C HIS A 270 16.31 16.64 6.89
N LEU A 271 15.82 15.41 7.07
CA LEU A 271 15.68 14.78 8.39
C LEU A 271 16.98 14.16 8.88
N HIS A 272 17.86 13.68 7.98
CA HIS A 272 19.20 13.20 8.36
C HIS A 272 20.03 14.32 8.98
N ILE A 273 19.90 15.56 8.49
CA ILE A 273 20.55 16.75 9.08
C ILE A 273 20.01 17.03 10.50
N ARG A 274 18.77 16.63 10.81
CA ARG A 274 18.13 16.76 12.13
C ARG A 274 18.25 15.50 12.99
N TRP A 275 19.08 14.54 12.58
CA TRP A 275 19.29 13.31 13.33
C TRP A 275 20.27 13.55 14.48
N VAL A 276 19.77 13.47 15.71
CA VAL A 276 20.57 13.62 16.93
C VAL A 276 20.65 12.25 17.63
N PRO A 277 21.70 11.44 17.35
CA PRO A 277 21.74 10.04 17.78
C PRO A 277 21.87 9.87 19.29
N ILE A 278 22.54 10.79 20.00
CA ILE A 278 22.70 10.72 21.46
C ILE A 278 21.34 10.97 22.15
N GLU A 279 20.65 12.07 21.83
CA GLU A 279 19.31 12.34 22.39
C GLU A 279 18.31 11.22 22.07
N TYR A 280 18.34 10.66 20.86
CA TYR A 280 17.45 9.53 20.52
C TYR A 280 17.82 8.27 21.31
N TRP A 281 19.12 8.01 21.51
CA TRP A 281 19.58 6.93 22.36
C TRP A 281 19.11 7.12 23.82
N GLU A 282 19.17 8.33 24.35
CA GLU A 282 18.64 8.68 25.67
C GLU A 282 17.11 8.46 25.75
N VAL A 283 16.34 8.84 24.72
CA VAL A 283 14.89 8.55 24.63
C VAL A 283 14.62 7.04 24.68
N ILE A 284 15.35 6.21 23.93
CA ILE A 284 15.13 4.76 24.00
C ILE A 284 15.63 4.14 25.32
N GLN A 285 16.57 4.75 26.04
CA GLN A 285 16.96 4.29 27.38
C GLN A 285 15.85 4.52 28.44
N THR A 286 14.89 5.43 28.21
CA THR A 286 13.74 5.58 29.13
C THR A 286 12.65 4.53 28.91
N CYS A 287 12.83 3.60 27.96
CA CYS A 287 11.86 2.57 27.60
C CYS A 287 10.41 3.08 27.44
N PRO A 288 10.15 4.08 26.58
CA PRO A 288 8.81 4.69 26.44
C PRO A 288 7.70 3.71 26.01
N TRP A 289 8.09 2.56 25.43
CA TRP A 289 7.20 1.44 25.16
C TRP A 289 6.66 0.76 26.43
N ASP A 290 7.43 0.70 27.53
CA ASP A 290 7.01 0.10 28.80
C ASP A 290 5.92 0.95 29.45
N ASP A 291 6.07 2.28 29.42
CA ASP A 291 5.05 3.23 29.85
C ASP A 291 3.78 3.10 29.00
N MET A 292 3.92 3.06 27.68
CA MET A 292 2.81 2.83 26.74
C MET A 292 2.09 1.51 27.03
N TRP A 293 2.83 0.44 27.36
CA TRP A 293 2.27 -0.88 27.70
C TRP A 293 1.55 -0.89 29.05
N GLN A 294 2.11 -0.23 30.07
CA GLN A 294 1.53 -0.13 31.40
C GLN A 294 0.25 0.72 31.42
N GLN A 295 0.22 1.81 30.65
CA GLN A 295 -0.89 2.76 30.60
C GLN A 295 -1.94 2.44 29.52
N ARG A 296 -1.75 1.37 28.73
CA ARG A 296 -2.70 0.93 27.70
C ARG A 296 -4.11 0.74 28.26
N ILE A 297 -5.11 0.81 27.38
CA ILE A 297 -6.49 0.49 27.74
C ILE A 297 -6.57 -1.01 28.14
N PRO A 298 -6.91 -1.34 29.41
CA PRO A 298 -6.77 -2.69 29.94
C PRO A 298 -8.05 -3.52 29.80
N THR A 299 -9.03 -3.08 29.01
CA THR A 299 -10.37 -3.66 28.88
C THR A 299 -10.77 -3.78 27.41
N LEU A 300 -11.66 -4.72 27.10
CA LEU A 300 -12.48 -4.65 25.89
C LEU A 300 -13.57 -3.59 26.09
N VAL A 301 -13.83 -2.81 25.04
CA VAL A 301 -14.73 -1.65 25.03
C VAL A 301 -15.96 -1.89 24.14
N PHE A 302 -15.88 -2.81 23.18
CA PHE A 302 -16.96 -3.14 22.23
C PHE A 302 -17.41 -4.61 22.28
N PHE A 303 -16.55 -5.55 22.69
CA PHE A 303 -16.83 -6.98 22.71
C PHE A 303 -16.75 -7.59 24.11
N LYS A 304 -17.53 -8.66 24.35
CA LYS A 304 -17.54 -9.37 25.63
C LYS A 304 -16.93 -10.77 25.50
N PHE A 305 -16.03 -11.15 26.39
CA PHE A 305 -15.49 -12.50 26.49
C PHE A 305 -16.59 -13.55 26.75
N SER A 306 -17.67 -13.20 27.46
CA SER A 306 -18.81 -14.09 27.70
C SER A 306 -19.61 -14.45 26.44
N GLU A 307 -19.46 -13.68 25.37
CA GLU A 307 -20.10 -13.88 24.07
C GLU A 307 -19.14 -14.51 23.03
N MET A 308 -17.87 -14.69 23.39
CA MET A 308 -16.84 -15.28 22.52
C MET A 308 -16.70 -16.80 22.69
N SER A 309 -16.22 -17.46 21.65
CA SER A 309 -15.75 -18.84 21.73
C SER A 309 -14.50 -18.94 22.62
N SER A 310 -14.30 -20.07 23.30
CA SER A 310 -13.10 -20.31 24.13
C SER A 310 -11.82 -20.17 23.30
N GLU A 311 -11.89 -20.57 22.04
CA GLU A 311 -10.82 -20.46 21.05
C GLU A 311 -10.50 -18.98 20.74
N MET A 312 -11.51 -18.12 20.56
CA MET A 312 -11.30 -16.68 20.33
C MET A 312 -10.75 -15.97 21.57
N VAL A 313 -11.18 -16.38 22.78
CA VAL A 313 -10.58 -15.88 24.03
C VAL A 313 -9.08 -16.24 24.12
N GLU A 314 -8.68 -17.43 23.69
CA GLU A 314 -7.27 -17.83 23.63
C GLU A 314 -6.51 -17.13 22.47
N ALA A 315 -7.17 -16.80 21.36
CA ALA A 315 -6.59 -15.97 20.30
C ALA A 315 -6.33 -14.53 20.75
N ILE A 316 -7.24 -13.92 21.53
CA ILE A 316 -6.99 -12.60 22.14
C ILE A 316 -5.80 -12.65 23.11
N LYS A 317 -5.66 -13.73 23.90
CA LYS A 317 -4.46 -13.91 24.74
C LYS A 317 -3.18 -14.04 23.91
N LEU A 318 -3.21 -14.74 22.77
CA LEU A 318 -2.09 -14.81 21.84
C LEU A 318 -1.69 -13.41 21.33
N VAL A 319 -2.67 -12.58 20.94
CA VAL A 319 -2.45 -11.17 20.55
C VAL A 319 -1.84 -10.36 21.71
N LEU A 320 -2.39 -10.45 22.92
CA LEU A 320 -1.89 -9.72 24.09
C LEU A 320 -0.46 -10.12 24.46
N ASN A 321 -0.10 -11.41 24.40
CA ASN A 321 1.27 -11.84 24.68
C ASN A 321 2.23 -11.38 23.57
N PHE A 322 1.78 -11.34 22.31
CA PHE A 322 2.57 -10.78 21.21
C PHE A 322 2.81 -9.28 21.42
N MET A 323 1.77 -8.51 21.77
CA MET A 323 1.91 -7.10 22.15
C MET A 323 2.90 -6.92 23.31
N SER A 324 2.77 -7.72 24.38
CA SER A 324 3.64 -7.67 25.56
C SER A 324 5.11 -8.03 25.29
N ARG A 325 5.41 -8.74 24.19
CA ARG A 325 6.78 -9.14 23.82
C ARG A 325 7.44 -8.15 22.86
N TRP A 326 6.64 -7.49 22.03
CA TRP A 326 7.08 -6.68 20.89
C TRP A 326 6.67 -5.20 21.00
N HIS A 327 6.28 -4.75 22.20
CA HIS A 327 5.79 -3.39 22.45
C HIS A 327 6.81 -2.31 22.11
N ARG A 328 8.12 -2.63 22.17
CA ARG A 328 9.19 -1.78 21.65
C ARG A 328 9.08 -1.57 20.15
N GLU A 329 8.95 -2.63 19.37
CA GLU A 329 8.85 -2.57 17.90
C GLU A 329 7.54 -1.90 17.46
N TYR A 330 6.44 -2.12 18.20
CA TYR A 330 5.23 -1.32 18.07
C TYR A 330 5.52 0.17 18.26
N TRP A 331 6.15 0.58 19.37
CA TRP A 331 6.47 1.98 19.66
C TRP A 331 7.42 2.59 18.62
N GLU A 332 8.52 1.92 18.25
CA GLU A 332 9.47 2.41 17.23
C GLU A 332 8.78 2.58 15.86
N ARG A 333 7.78 1.74 15.55
CA ARG A 333 6.98 1.82 14.33
C ARG A 333 5.95 2.96 14.36
N TYR A 334 5.44 3.31 15.55
CA TYR A 334 4.57 4.46 15.80
C TYR A 334 5.32 5.80 15.88
N HIS A 335 6.64 5.78 16.16
CA HIS A 335 7.50 6.96 16.32
C HIS A 335 8.71 6.88 15.39
N TRP A 336 8.46 6.67 14.10
CA TRP A 336 9.52 6.30 13.15
C TRP A 336 10.45 7.48 12.84
N VAL A 337 11.57 7.55 13.57
CA VAL A 337 12.64 8.53 13.32
C VAL A 337 13.48 8.10 12.12
N THR A 338 13.77 9.07 11.26
CA THR A 338 14.60 8.90 10.06
C THR A 338 16.07 9.05 10.43
N MET A 339 16.73 7.91 10.66
CA MET A 339 18.17 7.83 10.94
C MET A 339 18.98 7.98 9.65
N ASP A 340 20.17 8.56 9.74
CA ASP A 340 21.13 8.56 8.62
C ASP A 340 22.05 7.32 8.71
N PRO A 341 22.00 6.37 7.77
CA PRO A 341 22.86 5.18 7.81
C PRO A 341 24.31 5.48 7.42
N ASP A 342 24.56 6.61 6.75
CA ASP A 342 25.91 7.09 6.40
C ASP A 342 26.51 7.98 7.53
N PHE A 343 25.86 8.07 8.70
CA PHE A 343 26.30 8.90 9.82
C PHE A 343 27.63 8.43 10.41
N ASP A 344 28.58 9.36 10.60
CA ASP A 344 29.88 9.05 11.22
C ASP A 344 29.80 9.07 12.75
N TYR A 345 29.43 7.92 13.32
CA TYR A 345 29.43 7.67 14.76
C TYR A 345 30.82 7.75 15.43
N TYR A 346 31.90 7.94 14.66
CA TYR A 346 33.27 8.09 15.19
C TYR A 346 33.80 9.52 15.08
N ALA A 347 33.01 10.47 14.55
CA ALA A 347 33.42 11.84 14.27
C ALA A 347 33.85 12.63 15.51
N THR A 348 33.17 12.45 16.65
CA THR A 348 33.44 13.21 17.89
C THR A 348 33.84 12.29 19.06
N PRO A 349 34.49 12.80 20.12
CA PRO A 349 34.74 12.04 21.34
C PRO A 349 33.45 11.51 21.99
N GLU A 350 32.39 12.31 22.01
CA GLU A 350 31.12 12.03 22.70
C GLU A 350 30.37 10.87 22.06
N LEU A 351 30.28 10.85 20.73
CA LEU A 351 29.68 9.71 20.00
C LEU A 351 30.43 8.40 20.28
N ARG A 352 31.75 8.46 20.44
CA ARG A 352 32.60 7.29 20.71
C ARG A 352 32.52 6.77 22.14
N THR A 353 31.89 7.49 23.08
CA THR A 353 31.66 6.96 24.44
C THR A 353 30.46 6.03 24.52
N ILE A 354 29.62 5.95 23.47
CA ILE A 354 28.41 5.11 23.42
C ILE A 354 28.51 4.16 22.20
N PRO A 355 29.19 2.99 22.36
CA PRO A 355 29.39 2.03 21.26
C PRO A 355 28.10 1.55 20.60
N GLU A 356 26.99 1.55 21.33
CA GLU A 356 25.67 1.11 20.88
C GLU A 356 25.13 1.96 19.71
N LEU A 357 25.56 3.21 19.57
CA LEU A 357 25.07 4.12 18.53
C LEU A 357 25.36 3.62 17.11
N SER A 358 26.54 3.03 16.87
CA SER A 358 26.92 2.56 15.53
C SER A 358 26.12 1.34 15.06
N ASP A 359 25.54 0.59 15.99
CA ASP A 359 24.76 -0.60 15.71
C ASP A 359 23.24 -0.37 15.75
N MET A 360 22.78 0.71 16.39
CA MET A 360 21.36 1.06 16.60
C MET A 360 20.50 1.00 15.33
N TYR A 361 21.00 1.48 14.18
CA TYR A 361 20.27 1.40 12.92
C TYR A 361 20.05 -0.04 12.45
N ARG A 362 21.09 -0.89 12.59
CA ARG A 362 21.07 -2.30 12.19
C ARG A 362 20.22 -3.13 13.15
N ASP A 363 20.41 -2.94 14.46
CA ASP A 363 19.58 -3.54 15.51
C ASP A 363 18.08 -3.26 15.27
N ARG A 364 17.71 -2.00 15.01
CA ARG A 364 16.32 -1.64 14.71
C ARG A 364 15.79 -2.34 13.46
N LYS A 365 16.60 -2.46 12.39
CA LYS A 365 16.22 -3.18 11.17
C LYS A 365 15.97 -4.67 11.48
N ASP A 366 16.95 -5.33 12.10
CA ASP A 366 16.92 -6.77 12.35
C ASP A 366 15.72 -7.15 13.26
N ARG A 367 15.48 -6.39 14.34
CA ARG A 367 14.30 -6.55 15.20
C ARG A 367 12.98 -6.33 14.47
N HIS A 368 12.90 -5.37 13.56
CA HIS A 368 11.68 -5.15 12.76
C HIS A 368 11.41 -6.29 11.77
N SER A 369 12.43 -6.83 11.12
CA SER A 369 12.29 -8.01 10.25
C SER A 369 11.84 -9.25 11.04
N GLU A 370 12.35 -9.43 12.26
CA GLU A 370 11.90 -10.50 13.16
C GLU A 370 10.46 -10.28 13.66
N PHE A 371 10.11 -9.04 14.02
CA PHE A 371 8.77 -8.62 14.42
C PHE A 371 7.74 -8.91 13.33
N ASP A 372 7.96 -8.45 12.09
CA ASP A 372 7.02 -8.67 10.99
C ASP A 372 6.87 -10.16 10.65
N THR A 373 7.96 -10.93 10.72
CA THR A 373 7.94 -12.40 10.56
C THR A 373 7.06 -13.07 11.62
N HIS A 374 7.14 -12.62 12.87
CA HIS A 374 6.32 -13.16 13.96
C HIS A 374 4.88 -12.65 13.90
N ARG A 375 4.65 -11.37 13.57
CA ARG A 375 3.34 -10.76 13.37
C ARG A 375 2.52 -11.53 12.32
N LYS A 376 3.10 -11.84 11.16
CA LYS A 376 2.43 -12.65 10.11
C LYS A 376 1.97 -14.01 10.65
N LYS A 377 2.82 -14.70 11.43
CA LYS A 377 2.47 -16.00 12.05
C LYS A 377 1.35 -15.87 13.11
N MET A 378 1.36 -14.80 13.90
CA MET A 378 0.35 -14.50 14.90
C MET A 378 -1.01 -14.23 14.25
N MET A 379 -1.05 -13.32 13.27
CA MET A 379 -2.26 -12.99 12.49
C MET A 379 -2.86 -14.24 11.83
N ALA A 380 -2.02 -15.03 11.14
CA ALA A 380 -2.47 -16.24 10.46
C ALA A 380 -2.94 -17.36 11.41
N GLU A 381 -2.68 -17.29 12.71
CA GLU A 381 -3.28 -18.21 13.71
C GLU A 381 -4.57 -17.61 14.31
N ALA A 382 -4.62 -16.29 14.52
CA ALA A 382 -5.83 -15.58 14.94
C ALA A 382 -6.95 -15.74 13.90
N GLU A 383 -6.67 -15.50 12.62
CA GLU A 383 -7.62 -15.59 11.50
C GLU A 383 -8.21 -17.00 11.30
N LYS A 384 -7.46 -18.05 11.66
CA LYS A 384 -7.93 -19.46 11.61
C LYS A 384 -8.86 -19.82 12.77
N THR A 385 -9.07 -18.92 13.72
CA THR A 385 -9.82 -19.22 14.94
C THR A 385 -11.33 -19.14 14.70
N PRO A 386 -12.11 -20.17 15.09
CA PRO A 386 -13.57 -20.14 14.95
C PRO A 386 -14.19 -18.95 15.71
N GLY A 387 -14.89 -18.08 14.98
CA GLY A 387 -15.46 -16.84 15.51
C GLY A 387 -14.56 -15.61 15.33
N TYR A 388 -13.38 -15.73 14.71
CA TYR A 388 -12.56 -14.58 14.35
C TYR A 388 -13.34 -13.58 13.48
N SER A 389 -13.16 -12.29 13.77
CA SER A 389 -13.65 -11.20 12.96
C SER A 389 -12.66 -10.05 13.05
N ASP A 390 -12.25 -9.52 11.89
CA ASP A 390 -11.40 -8.33 11.76
C ASP A 390 -11.91 -7.11 12.55
N ARG A 391 -13.20 -7.10 12.91
CA ARG A 391 -13.82 -6.08 13.75
C ARG A 391 -13.21 -5.99 15.16
N ILE A 392 -12.53 -7.05 15.62
CA ILE A 392 -11.82 -7.06 16.91
C ILE A 392 -10.71 -6.00 16.96
N TRP A 393 -10.13 -5.62 15.82
CA TRP A 393 -9.06 -4.62 15.73
C TRP A 393 -9.53 -3.15 15.82
N PHE A 394 -10.83 -2.94 16.04
CA PHE A 394 -11.32 -1.64 16.54
C PHE A 394 -11.23 -1.52 18.06
N GLU A 395 -10.96 -2.60 18.80
CA GLU A 395 -10.76 -2.54 20.25
C GLU A 395 -9.51 -1.72 20.58
N PRO A 396 -9.62 -0.61 21.31
CA PRO A 396 -8.50 0.29 21.53
C PRO A 396 -7.46 -0.28 22.50
N GLY A 397 -7.81 -1.33 23.26
CA GLY A 397 -6.88 -2.12 24.07
C GLY A 397 -6.09 -3.19 23.30
N LEU A 398 -6.36 -3.39 22.00
CA LEU A 398 -5.62 -4.32 21.14
C LEU A 398 -4.80 -3.52 20.10
N TRP A 399 -3.49 -3.71 20.11
CA TRP A 399 -2.58 -2.83 19.36
C TRP A 399 -2.44 -3.23 17.91
N VAL A 400 -2.64 -2.23 17.06
CA VAL A 400 -2.67 -2.35 15.61
C VAL A 400 -1.35 -1.87 15.02
N VAL A 401 -0.73 -2.69 14.17
CA VAL A 401 0.48 -2.28 13.43
C VAL A 401 0.07 -1.39 12.24
N PRO A 402 0.72 -0.23 12.02
CA PRO A 402 0.36 0.66 10.95
C PRO A 402 0.98 0.14 9.64
N GLN A 403 0.19 0.11 8.57
CA GLN A 403 0.60 -0.41 7.26
C GLN A 403 1.92 0.23 6.78
N ASN A 404 2.10 1.52 7.07
CA ASN A 404 3.37 2.23 6.86
C ASN A 404 3.87 2.81 8.19
N PRO A 405 5.19 2.99 8.37
CA PRO A 405 5.73 3.58 9.60
C PRO A 405 5.20 5.00 9.79
N CYS A 406 4.89 5.36 11.04
CA CYS A 406 4.37 6.69 11.36
C CYS A 406 5.56 7.64 11.53
N TYR A 407 5.98 8.27 10.44
CA TYR A 407 7.15 9.16 10.44
C TYR A 407 7.04 10.25 11.50
N TRP A 408 8.05 10.34 12.36
CA TRP A 408 8.24 11.45 13.28
C TRP A 408 9.10 12.50 12.59
N ILE A 409 8.52 13.68 12.36
CA ILE A 409 9.22 14.84 11.80
C ILE A 409 9.87 15.59 12.96
N THR A 410 11.18 15.42 13.14
CA THR A 410 11.92 16.06 14.23
C THR A 410 12.08 17.57 13.98
N ARG A 411 12.12 18.33 15.08
CA ARG A 411 12.43 19.77 15.08
C ARG A 411 13.89 20.01 14.72
N ASP A 412 14.19 21.24 14.35
CA ASP A 412 15.57 21.67 14.08
C ASP A 412 16.41 21.66 15.37
N PRO A 413 17.57 20.96 15.42
CA PRO A 413 18.44 20.93 16.59
C PRO A 413 18.93 22.31 17.04
N GLU A 414 19.01 23.30 16.13
CA GLU A 414 19.38 24.68 16.50
C GLU A 414 18.36 25.34 17.46
N LEU A 415 17.12 24.83 17.53
CA LEU A 415 16.09 25.32 18.45
C LEU A 415 16.24 24.79 19.89
N GLN A 416 17.12 23.80 20.13
CA GLN A 416 17.40 23.24 21.46
C GLN A 416 16.15 22.73 22.21
N ILE A 417 15.18 22.17 21.47
CA ILE A 417 14.00 21.50 22.02
C ILE A 417 14.33 20.01 22.14
N SER A 418 14.32 19.45 23.36
CA SER A 418 14.70 18.06 23.60
C SER A 418 13.83 17.08 22.81
N LEU A 419 14.37 15.93 22.40
CA LEU A 419 13.55 14.88 21.79
C LEU A 419 12.44 14.36 22.72
N GLN A 420 12.60 14.44 24.04
CA GLN A 420 11.56 14.10 25.03
C GLN A 420 10.38 15.07 24.98
N ASP A 421 10.63 16.39 24.93
CA ASP A 421 9.56 17.39 24.78
C ASP A 421 8.86 17.27 23.42
N GLN A 422 9.63 16.95 22.37
CA GLN A 422 9.09 16.67 21.03
C GLN A 422 8.22 15.41 21.01
N LEU A 423 8.57 14.37 21.78
CA LEU A 423 7.79 13.14 21.91
C LEU A 423 6.43 13.41 22.56
N ALA A 424 6.43 14.05 23.73
CA ALA A 424 5.19 14.44 24.41
C ALA A 424 4.29 15.29 23.49
N THR A 425 4.88 16.24 22.75
CA THR A 425 4.15 17.08 21.79
C THR A 425 3.52 16.28 20.65
N VAL A 426 4.23 15.31 20.05
CA VAL A 426 3.65 14.53 18.94
C VAL A 426 2.60 13.52 19.43
N ASP A 427 2.75 13.02 20.65
CA ASP A 427 1.83 12.06 21.27
C ASP A 427 0.49 12.70 21.70
N ASP A 428 0.52 13.95 22.16
CA ASP A 428 -0.70 14.74 22.43
C ASP A 428 -1.43 15.12 21.12
N LEU A 429 -0.68 15.48 20.08
CA LEU A 429 -1.25 15.87 18.78
C LEU A 429 -1.79 14.69 17.97
N GLU A 430 -1.14 13.52 18.06
CA GLU A 430 -1.44 12.33 17.26
C GLU A 430 -1.60 11.07 18.15
N PRO A 431 -2.59 11.04 19.08
CA PRO A 431 -2.72 10.02 20.13
C PRO A 431 -2.96 8.58 19.63
N ALA A 432 -3.13 8.38 18.32
CA ALA A 432 -3.06 7.05 17.70
C ALA A 432 -1.67 6.40 17.88
N ARG A 433 -0.59 7.20 17.90
CA ARG A 433 0.79 6.72 18.04
C ARG A 433 1.04 6.01 19.36
N THR A 434 0.35 6.42 20.43
CA THR A 434 0.45 5.80 21.76
C THR A 434 -0.61 4.73 21.97
N MET A 435 -1.27 4.25 20.91
CA MET A 435 -2.46 3.38 21.00
C MET A 435 -3.52 3.94 21.98
N TRP A 436 -3.76 5.25 21.87
CA TRP A 436 -4.74 6.02 22.63
C TRP A 436 -4.41 6.22 24.11
N VAL A 437 -3.19 5.92 24.58
CA VAL A 437 -2.77 6.22 25.97
C VAL A 437 -2.88 7.72 26.27
N THR A 438 -2.36 8.58 25.38
CA THR A 438 -2.35 10.06 25.53
C THR A 438 -3.67 10.72 25.11
N ARG A 439 -4.75 9.95 24.89
CA ARG A 439 -6.06 10.52 24.53
C ARG A 439 -6.59 11.43 25.64
N HIS A 440 -7.03 12.64 25.30
CA HIS A 440 -7.76 13.49 26.25
C HIS A 440 -9.24 13.10 26.41
N SER A 441 -9.76 12.20 25.55
CA SER A 441 -11.13 11.69 25.59
C SER A 441 -11.27 10.40 24.79
N GLU A 442 -12.21 9.54 25.16
CA GLU A 442 -12.56 8.31 24.42
C GLU A 442 -13.06 8.60 23.00
N ASP A 443 -13.61 9.79 22.79
CA ASP A 443 -14.01 10.33 21.49
C ASP A 443 -12.92 10.21 20.42
N ALA A 444 -11.64 10.18 20.82
CA ALA A 444 -10.49 9.99 19.92
C ALA A 444 -10.56 8.66 19.14
N PHE A 445 -10.72 7.53 19.84
CA PHE A 445 -10.83 6.21 19.20
C PHE A 445 -12.27 5.91 18.77
N LEU A 446 -13.29 6.38 19.52
CA LEU A 446 -14.70 6.18 19.17
C LEU A 446 -15.05 6.76 17.79
N LYS A 447 -14.41 7.87 17.36
CA LYS A 447 -14.64 8.43 16.01
C LYS A 447 -14.21 7.50 14.87
N LEU A 448 -13.29 6.56 15.12
CA LEU A 448 -12.79 5.59 14.14
C LEU A 448 -13.63 4.31 14.09
N ALA A 449 -14.25 3.94 15.22
CA ALA A 449 -15.10 2.76 15.31
C ALA A 449 -16.35 2.88 14.41
N PRO A 450 -16.71 1.84 13.61
CA PRO A 450 -17.95 1.81 12.84
C PRO A 450 -19.17 2.02 13.74
N ALA A 451 -20.20 2.72 13.23
CA ALA A 451 -21.38 3.08 14.01
C ALA A 451 -22.06 1.89 14.72
N LEU A 452 -22.00 0.68 14.15
CA LEU A 452 -22.54 -0.52 14.79
C LEU A 452 -21.77 -0.92 16.07
N LEU A 453 -20.45 -0.76 16.11
CA LEU A 453 -19.66 -1.02 17.34
C LEU A 453 -19.88 0.07 18.38
N ARG A 454 -20.01 1.34 17.97
CA ARG A 454 -20.32 2.46 18.89
C ARG A 454 -21.66 2.29 19.60
N ASN A 455 -22.62 1.66 18.94
CA ASN A 455 -23.91 1.29 19.53
C ASN A 455 -23.84 0.05 20.44
N GLN A 456 -22.67 -0.60 20.55
CA GLN A 456 -22.38 -1.76 21.38
C GLN A 456 -21.33 -1.44 22.47
N LEU A 457 -21.11 -0.15 22.76
CA LEU A 457 -20.18 0.31 23.80
C LEU A 457 -20.54 -0.32 25.16
N LEU A 458 -19.56 -0.95 25.79
CA LEU A 458 -19.72 -1.56 27.11
C LEU A 458 -19.76 -0.50 28.21
N SER A 459 -20.67 -0.68 29.17
CA SER A 459 -20.68 0.11 30.41
C SER A 459 -19.43 -0.14 31.24
N GLU A 460 -19.04 0.80 32.10
CA GLU A 460 -17.85 0.68 32.97
C GLU A 460 -17.81 -0.64 33.75
N THR A 461 -18.95 -1.08 34.29
CA THR A 461 -19.09 -2.37 34.98
C THR A 461 -18.82 -3.56 34.05
N GLU A 462 -19.35 -3.55 32.84
CA GLU A 462 -19.10 -4.61 31.85
C GLU A 462 -17.64 -4.61 31.38
N GLN A 463 -16.98 -3.45 31.29
CA GLN A 463 -15.56 -3.37 30.97
C GLN A 463 -14.69 -4.02 32.06
N LEU A 464 -15.04 -3.85 33.35
CA LEU A 464 -14.35 -4.52 34.46
C LEU A 464 -14.45 -6.05 34.41
N ASP A 465 -15.54 -6.60 33.87
CA ASP A 465 -15.68 -8.04 33.60
C ASP A 465 -14.88 -8.51 32.36
N ASN A 466 -14.34 -7.59 31.55
CA ASN A 466 -13.68 -7.85 30.28
C ASN A 466 -12.22 -7.35 30.21
N LEU A 467 -11.47 -7.59 31.29
CA LEU A 467 -10.05 -7.21 31.41
C LEU A 467 -9.11 -7.97 30.46
N LEU A 468 -8.34 -7.21 29.67
CA LEU A 468 -7.26 -7.66 28.79
C LEU A 468 -5.98 -7.96 29.59
N LEU A 469 -6.04 -9.03 30.38
CA LEU A 469 -4.93 -9.52 31.18
C LEU A 469 -3.97 -10.37 30.32
N PRO A 470 -2.67 -9.99 30.22
CA PRO A 470 -1.64 -10.86 29.68
C PRO A 470 -1.54 -12.12 30.55
N SER A 471 -1.21 -13.25 29.97
CA SER A 471 -1.11 -14.48 30.76
C SER A 471 0.28 -14.56 31.42
N PRO A 472 0.39 -14.61 32.76
CA PRO A 472 1.68 -14.61 33.49
C PRO A 472 2.49 -15.90 33.28
N LYS A 473 2.01 -16.82 32.45
CA LYS A 473 2.71 -18.04 32.02
C LYS A 473 3.47 -17.87 30.70
N TYR A 474 3.38 -16.71 30.05
CA TYR A 474 3.96 -16.44 28.74
C TYR A 474 4.91 -15.24 28.76
N ASP A 475 5.68 -15.13 29.84
CA ASP A 475 6.89 -14.32 29.95
C ASP A 475 8.07 -14.97 29.17
N GLU A 476 7.77 -15.72 28.09
CA GLU A 476 8.75 -16.48 27.32
C GLU A 476 9.17 -15.71 26.07
N ASP A 477 10.48 -15.63 25.84
CA ASP A 477 11.14 -14.74 24.87
C ASP A 477 10.75 -14.91 23.39
N THR A 478 9.97 -15.93 23.02
CA THR A 478 9.64 -16.23 21.61
C THR A 478 8.17 -16.54 21.37
N LEU A 479 7.60 -15.93 20.32
CA LEU A 479 6.23 -16.21 19.87
C LEU A 479 6.03 -17.71 19.52
N ALA A 480 7.08 -18.41 19.12
CA ALA A 480 7.04 -19.85 18.86
C ALA A 480 6.58 -20.66 20.09
N ALA A 481 7.01 -20.28 21.30
CA ALA A 481 6.56 -20.91 22.54
C ALA A 481 5.08 -20.64 22.83
N VAL A 482 4.64 -19.38 22.66
CA VAL A 482 3.25 -18.96 22.85
C VAL A 482 2.32 -19.71 21.88
N LEU A 483 2.66 -19.72 20.58
CA LEU A 483 1.92 -20.46 19.54
C LEU A 483 1.87 -21.96 19.87
N ALA A 484 3.00 -22.57 20.24
CA ALA A 484 3.05 -23.98 20.60
C ALA A 484 2.19 -24.31 21.83
N ALA A 485 2.10 -23.42 22.82
CA ALA A 485 1.27 -23.60 23.99
C ALA A 485 -0.24 -23.49 23.68
N VAL A 486 -0.64 -22.55 22.82
CA VAL A 486 -2.02 -22.42 22.32
C VAL A 486 -2.40 -23.64 21.46
N SER A 487 -1.53 -24.06 20.52
CA SER A 487 -1.76 -25.24 19.69
C SER A 487 -1.88 -26.56 20.48
N LYS A 488 -1.19 -26.68 21.63
CA LYS A 488 -1.32 -27.86 22.52
C LYS A 488 -2.70 -27.96 23.18
N LYS A 489 -3.44 -26.86 23.36
CA LYS A 489 -4.81 -26.89 23.91
C LYS A 489 -5.85 -27.36 22.89
N LYS A 490 -5.67 -27.07 21.60
CA LYS A 490 -6.56 -27.50 20.48
C LYS A 490 -6.56 -29.03 20.21
N ARG A 491 -5.91 -29.85 21.05
CA ARG A 491 -5.73 -31.32 20.88
C ARG A 491 -6.26 -32.15 22.06
N LYS A 492 -7.18 -31.62 22.86
CA LYS A 492 -7.85 -32.33 23.95
C LYS A 492 -9.36 -32.27 23.82
#